data_AF-A0A397E4P2-F1
#
_entry.id   AF-A0A397E4P2-F1
#
_cell.length_a   1.000
_cell.length_b   1.000
_cell.length_c   1.000
_cell.angle_alpha   90.00
_cell.angle_beta   90.00
_cell.angle_gamma   90.00
#
_symmetry.space_group_name_H-M   'P 1'
#
loop_
_entity.id
_entity.type
_entity.pdbx_description
1 polymer ?
#
loop_
_entity_poly.entity_id
_entity_poly.type
_entity_poly.pdbx_seq_one_letter_code
_entity_poly.pdbx_strand_id
1 'polypeptide(L)'
;MGAIYMSQFTAEAARGLVLPTLFLYCQSLGGSLEDMGRATSIFSIGRLASSVLLGWLCDRFSFRSVHILCAIIGIIGNLLYVAPASVKSSPASTDTTPNAFEWLYASRFLVGFGAGNLSVCRANVAAMTPVRHRLQYMNRLAVVVFLGYALSPGIGGLFASLNIRIWEVPINAFTMPGLLLAALNLLSLVCMLVMFDNSIEASDAPSLTSQDDATPHAKLTDEDSLKRDSWGIAIFLLLNVVGRGVIASFETVLVPLHLQTLQAVSATPPQDPVHAVAAFQFVMGLLGLLSYVAVELWRDALADIAWLVLGLGGVAVGNALLLVEPPKWSVYCTAIYLVWSVGGPLLTAVAVAAFSKLLGAQPQGLWMGVFGSVGSAARIVVPVIPALFATLQPMFWINLGLSGFGIVMLTAFIVHSARRKAAREDAEPPSVWV
;
A
#
# COMPACT_ATOMS: atom_id res chain seq x y z
N MET A 1 3.63 21.07 4.52
CA MET A 1 3.70 19.84 3.69
C MET A 1 4.79 18.85 4.11
N GLY A 2 6.05 19.25 4.29
CA GLY A 2 7.15 18.30 4.60
C GLY A 2 6.90 17.36 5.79
N ALA A 3 6.37 17.87 6.91
CA ALA A 3 6.02 17.05 8.06
C ALA A 3 4.93 15.99 7.74
N ILE A 4 3.93 16.34 6.93
CA ILE A 4 2.88 15.41 6.47
C ILE A 4 3.50 14.30 5.62
N TYR A 5 4.41 14.65 4.70
CA TYR A 5 5.11 13.66 3.89
C TYR A 5 6.00 12.73 4.73
N MET A 6 6.69 13.23 5.74
CA MET A 6 7.47 12.39 6.66
C MET A 6 6.56 11.41 7.43
N SER A 7 5.43 11.91 7.93
CA SER A 7 4.44 11.09 8.65
C SER A 7 3.83 10.00 7.76
N GLN A 8 3.54 10.35 6.50
CA GLN A 8 3.08 9.41 5.47
C GLN A 8 4.12 8.35 5.12
N PHE A 9 5.38 8.77 4.92
CA PHE A 9 6.49 7.88 4.61
C PHE A 9 6.65 6.83 5.72
N THR A 10 6.65 7.27 6.98
CA THR A 10 6.77 6.39 8.15
C THR A 10 5.65 5.36 8.23
N ALA A 11 4.40 5.77 7.96
CA ALA A 11 3.24 4.87 7.99
C ALA A 11 3.37 3.72 6.97
N GLU A 12 3.91 3.97 5.78
CA GLU A 12 4.08 2.94 4.75
C GLU A 12 5.43 2.19 4.87
N ALA A 13 6.47 2.84 5.38
CA ALA A 13 7.72 2.17 5.76
C ALA A 13 7.47 1.07 6.81
N ALA A 14 6.47 1.24 7.68
CA ALA A 14 6.09 0.23 8.66
C ALA A 14 5.71 -1.13 8.05
N ARG A 15 5.24 -1.15 6.80
CA ARG A 15 5.03 -2.38 6.03
C ARG A 15 6.28 -2.83 5.30
N GLY A 16 6.93 -1.94 4.55
CA GLY A 16 8.04 -2.31 3.68
C GLY A 16 9.27 -2.79 4.46
N LEU A 17 9.60 -2.19 5.59
CA LEU A 17 10.83 -2.47 6.34
C LEU A 17 10.81 -3.84 7.05
N VAL A 18 9.61 -4.34 7.36
CA VAL A 18 9.37 -5.64 8.01
C VAL A 18 9.24 -6.76 6.97
N LEU A 19 8.94 -6.42 5.71
CA LEU A 19 8.66 -7.36 4.64
C LEU A 19 9.77 -8.41 4.41
N PRO A 20 11.07 -8.07 4.37
CA PRO A 20 12.12 -9.06 4.12
C PRO A 20 12.34 -10.04 5.28
N THR A 21 11.96 -9.64 6.49
CA THR A 21 12.34 -10.33 7.74
C THR A 21 11.20 -11.09 8.38
N LEU A 22 9.94 -10.70 8.16
CA LEU A 22 8.80 -11.20 8.92
C LEU A 22 8.65 -12.71 8.87
N PHE A 23 8.83 -13.32 7.70
CA PHE A 23 8.76 -14.78 7.54
C PHE A 23 9.79 -15.49 8.41
N LEU A 24 11.06 -15.10 8.27
CA LEU A 24 12.18 -15.67 9.03
C LEU A 24 12.07 -15.35 10.52
N TYR A 25 11.48 -14.20 10.88
CA TYR A 25 11.22 -13.85 12.27
C TYR A 25 10.18 -14.79 12.88
N CYS A 26 9.05 -15.02 12.20
CA CYS A 26 8.04 -16.00 12.63
C CYS A 26 8.65 -17.40 12.77
N GLN A 27 9.47 -17.85 11.80
CA GLN A 27 10.19 -19.13 11.91
C GLN A 27 11.13 -19.17 13.12
N SER A 28 11.86 -18.07 13.39
CA SER A 28 12.74 -17.98 14.56
C SER A 28 11.98 -18.06 15.88
N LEU A 29 10.68 -17.72 15.91
CA LEU A 29 9.80 -17.85 17.06
C LEU A 29 9.12 -19.24 17.15
N GLY A 30 9.33 -20.10 16.15
CA GLY A 30 8.72 -21.44 16.08
C GLY A 30 7.40 -21.50 15.29
N GLY A 31 7.08 -20.46 14.54
CA GLY A 31 5.87 -20.38 13.72
C GLY A 31 6.10 -20.71 12.25
N SER A 32 5.06 -20.48 11.46
CA SER A 32 4.97 -20.88 10.05
C SER A 32 4.59 -19.73 9.13
N LEU A 33 4.36 -20.04 7.84
CA LEU A 33 3.79 -19.10 6.87
C LEU A 33 2.42 -18.57 7.32
N GLU A 34 1.65 -19.37 8.06
CA GLU A 34 0.36 -18.95 8.61
C GLU A 34 0.52 -17.79 9.59
N ASP A 35 1.52 -17.86 10.47
CA ASP A 35 1.78 -16.81 11.46
C ASP A 35 2.25 -15.51 10.82
N MET A 36 3.06 -15.60 9.75
CA MET A 36 3.41 -14.44 8.92
C MET A 36 2.17 -13.82 8.26
N GLY A 37 1.29 -14.65 7.70
CA GLY A 37 0.02 -14.23 7.11
C GLY A 37 -0.90 -13.54 8.11
N ARG A 38 -1.04 -14.11 9.31
CA ARG A 38 -1.79 -13.52 10.44
C ARG A 38 -1.18 -12.19 10.88
N ALA A 39 0.13 -12.12 11.07
CA ALA A 39 0.84 -10.89 11.43
C ALA A 39 0.61 -9.75 10.41
N THR A 40 0.69 -10.08 9.11
CA THR A 40 0.44 -9.13 8.00
C THR A 40 -1.01 -8.67 7.97
N SER A 41 -1.94 -9.59 8.22
CA SER A 41 -3.38 -9.31 8.24
C SER A 41 -3.78 -8.44 9.43
N ILE A 42 -3.24 -8.72 10.62
CA ILE A 42 -3.52 -7.97 11.86
C ILE A 42 -3.04 -6.52 11.76
N PHE A 43 -1.90 -6.27 11.08
CA PHE A 43 -1.50 -4.90 10.72
C PHE A 43 -2.60 -4.19 9.90
N SER A 44 -3.15 -4.88 8.89
CA SER A 44 -4.20 -4.30 8.04
C SER A 44 -5.52 -4.10 8.80
N ILE A 45 -5.85 -4.97 9.76
CA ILE A 45 -6.99 -4.78 10.68
C ILE A 45 -6.81 -3.50 11.49
N GLY A 46 -5.65 -3.33 12.14
CA GLY A 46 -5.34 -2.12 12.91
C GLY A 46 -5.45 -0.85 12.07
N ARG A 47 -4.92 -0.88 10.84
CA ARG A 47 -4.99 0.24 9.90
C ARG A 47 -6.42 0.57 9.46
N LEU A 48 -7.24 -0.44 9.19
CA LEU A 48 -8.64 -0.23 8.80
C LEU A 48 -9.43 0.37 9.97
N ALA A 49 -9.32 -0.22 11.17
CA ALA A 49 -10.03 0.24 12.36
C ALA A 49 -9.69 1.70 12.71
N SER A 50 -8.41 2.03 12.67
CA SER A 50 -7.94 3.39 12.91
C SER A 50 -8.34 4.36 11.80
N SER A 51 -8.38 3.96 10.53
CA SER A 51 -8.69 4.90 9.43
C SER A 51 -10.05 5.61 9.58
N VAL A 52 -11.07 4.88 10.08
CA VAL A 52 -12.41 5.42 10.36
C VAL A 52 -12.38 6.31 11.60
N LEU A 53 -11.79 5.81 12.69
CA LEU A 53 -11.70 6.52 13.95
C LEU A 53 -10.91 7.83 13.82
N LEU A 54 -9.73 7.78 13.19
CA LEU A 54 -8.86 8.93 12.98
C LEU A 54 -9.49 9.97 12.06
N GLY A 55 -10.28 9.56 11.08
CA GLY A 55 -11.09 10.47 10.26
C GLY A 55 -12.02 11.31 11.13
N TRP A 56 -12.79 10.67 12.01
CA TRP A 56 -13.65 11.35 12.98
C TRP A 56 -12.88 12.22 13.98
N LEU A 57 -11.68 11.79 14.42
CA LEU A 57 -10.85 12.60 15.31
C LEU A 57 -10.37 13.89 14.64
N CYS A 58 -10.11 13.89 13.32
CA CYS A 58 -9.69 15.09 12.59
C CYS A 58 -10.78 16.17 12.54
N ASP A 59 -12.05 15.79 12.64
CA ASP A 59 -13.16 16.75 12.67
C ASP A 59 -13.32 17.40 14.05
N ARG A 60 -12.72 16.83 15.11
CA ARG A 60 -12.86 17.28 16.50
C ARG A 60 -11.59 17.86 17.10
N PHE A 61 -10.44 17.46 16.58
CA PHE A 61 -9.12 17.86 17.05
C PHE A 61 -8.28 18.36 15.87
N SER A 62 -7.25 19.16 16.15
CA SER A 62 -6.34 19.62 15.11
C SER A 62 -5.59 18.45 14.46
N PHE A 63 -5.32 18.56 13.14
CA PHE A 63 -4.54 17.57 12.40
C PHE A 63 -3.19 17.26 13.06
N ARG A 64 -2.52 18.29 13.61
CA ARG A 64 -1.27 18.13 14.36
C ARG A 64 -1.41 17.16 15.53
N SER A 65 -2.45 17.31 16.36
CA SER A 65 -2.69 16.43 17.51
C SER A 65 -2.95 14.99 17.10
N VAL A 66 -3.70 14.78 16.00
CA VAL A 66 -3.98 13.43 15.48
C VAL A 66 -2.72 12.78 14.92
N HIS A 67 -1.89 13.52 14.18
CA HIS A 67 -0.59 13.03 13.72
C HIS A 67 0.36 12.66 14.87
N ILE A 68 0.40 13.47 15.93
CA ILE A 68 1.20 13.20 17.14
C ILE A 68 0.72 11.90 17.80
N LEU A 69 -0.59 11.72 17.98
CA LEU A 69 -1.17 10.51 18.55
C LEU A 69 -0.77 9.26 17.74
N CYS A 70 -0.88 9.33 16.41
CA CYS A 70 -0.49 8.24 15.53
C CYS A 70 1.00 7.90 15.66
N ALA A 71 1.87 8.91 15.73
CA ALA A 71 3.30 8.72 15.92
C ALA A 71 3.62 8.07 17.27
N ILE A 72 2.97 8.49 18.36
CA ILE A 72 3.14 7.88 19.69
C ILE A 72 2.72 6.40 19.69
N ILE A 73 1.54 6.09 19.13
CA ILE A 73 1.07 4.71 18.98
C ILE A 73 2.06 3.90 18.13
N GLY A 74 2.58 4.50 17.05
CA GLY A 74 3.60 3.90 16.20
C GLY A 74 4.90 3.60 16.93
N ILE A 75 5.39 4.51 17.80
CA ILE A 75 6.58 4.28 18.64
C ILE A 75 6.34 3.10 19.56
N ILE A 76 5.24 3.11 20.32
CA ILE A 76 4.90 2.06 21.29
C ILE A 76 4.79 0.70 20.58
N GLY A 77 4.04 0.63 19.48
CA GLY A 77 3.87 -0.61 18.73
C GLY A 77 5.17 -1.14 18.14
N ASN A 78 6.07 -0.27 17.69
CA ASN A 78 7.36 -0.69 17.12
C ASN A 78 8.38 -1.09 18.18
N LEU A 79 8.36 -0.48 19.37
CA LEU A 79 9.13 -0.99 20.51
C LEU A 79 8.60 -2.35 20.98
N LEU A 80 7.28 -2.53 20.97
CA LEU A 80 6.64 -3.81 21.29
C LEU A 80 7.06 -4.94 20.33
N TYR A 81 7.38 -4.61 19.08
CA TYR A 81 7.84 -5.57 18.07
C TYR A 81 9.13 -6.29 18.46
N VAL A 82 9.93 -5.69 19.34
CA VAL A 82 11.22 -6.23 19.77
C VAL A 82 11.04 -7.28 20.88
N ALA A 83 9.96 -7.19 21.66
CA ALA A 83 9.70 -8.03 22.82
C ALA A 83 9.73 -9.56 22.56
N PRO A 84 9.16 -10.10 21.46
CA PRO A 84 9.16 -11.55 21.21
C PRO A 84 10.57 -12.17 21.19
N ALA A 85 11.56 -11.41 20.69
CA ALA A 85 12.95 -11.89 20.62
C ALA A 85 13.64 -11.90 21.99
N SER A 86 13.26 -11.01 22.90
CA SER A 86 13.77 -10.97 24.28
C SER A 86 13.19 -12.08 25.14
N VAL A 87 11.89 -12.40 24.98
CA VAL A 87 11.18 -13.42 25.78
C VAL A 87 11.76 -14.83 25.54
N LYS A 88 12.06 -15.19 24.28
CA LYS A 88 12.61 -16.51 23.93
C LYS A 88 14.01 -16.77 24.52
N SER A 89 14.73 -15.71 24.88
CA SER A 89 16.07 -15.79 25.44
C SER A 89 16.16 -15.76 26.96
N SER A 90 15.03 -15.62 27.67
CA SER A 90 15.02 -15.62 29.13
C SER A 90 14.73 -17.05 29.66
N PRO A 91 15.66 -17.69 30.38
CA PRO A 91 15.48 -19.06 30.91
C PRO A 91 14.48 -19.15 32.08
N ALA A 92 13.79 -18.05 32.44
CA ALA A 92 12.89 -17.94 33.58
C ALA A 92 11.43 -17.66 33.16
N SER A 93 10.92 -18.30 32.11
CA SER A 93 9.52 -18.16 31.71
C SER A 93 8.60 -18.86 32.72
N THR A 94 8.08 -18.09 33.68
CA THR A 94 6.89 -18.44 34.46
C THR A 94 5.63 -18.47 33.57
N ASP A 95 4.64 -19.28 33.96
CA ASP A 95 3.38 -19.56 33.24
C ASP A 95 2.53 -18.32 32.89
N THR A 96 2.86 -17.12 33.40
CA THR A 96 2.17 -15.85 33.13
C THR A 96 2.76 -15.00 32.01
N THR A 97 3.84 -15.42 31.36
CA THR A 97 4.45 -14.65 30.25
C THR A 97 3.64 -14.81 28.94
N PRO A 98 3.20 -13.72 28.27
CA PRO A 98 2.47 -13.82 27.02
C PRO A 98 3.31 -14.52 25.95
N ASN A 99 2.67 -15.35 25.11
CA ASN A 99 3.36 -16.08 24.04
C ASN A 99 4.03 -15.10 23.07
N ALA A 100 5.21 -15.43 22.53
CA ALA A 100 5.96 -14.57 21.61
C ALA A 100 5.11 -14.06 20.42
N PHE A 101 4.16 -14.86 19.94
CA PHE A 101 3.22 -14.47 18.90
C PHE A 101 2.18 -13.44 19.37
N GLU A 102 1.75 -13.45 20.63
CA GLU A 102 0.81 -12.47 21.17
C GLU A 102 1.44 -11.08 21.16
N TRP A 103 2.70 -10.96 21.60
CA TRP A 103 3.47 -9.72 21.52
C TRP A 103 3.66 -9.25 20.08
N LEU A 104 3.98 -10.17 19.16
CA LEU A 104 4.15 -9.86 17.74
C LEU A 104 2.84 -9.33 17.14
N TYR A 105 1.72 -10.00 17.38
CA TYR A 105 0.41 -9.62 16.87
C TYR A 105 -0.09 -8.30 17.48
N ALA A 106 0.07 -8.11 18.80
CA ALA A 106 -0.24 -6.84 19.46
C ALA A 106 0.58 -5.69 18.86
N SER A 107 1.88 -5.91 18.63
CA SER A 107 2.73 -4.95 17.93
C SER A 107 2.22 -4.64 16.53
N ARG A 108 1.92 -5.66 15.71
CA ARG A 108 1.43 -5.45 14.34
C ARG A 108 0.11 -4.69 14.32
N PHE A 109 -0.80 -4.98 15.25
CA PHE A 109 -2.05 -4.24 15.38
C PHE A 109 -1.79 -2.76 15.70
N LEU A 110 -1.00 -2.45 16.73
CA LEU A 110 -0.70 -1.08 17.13
C LEU A 110 0.03 -0.29 16.03
N VAL A 111 1.02 -0.91 15.39
CA VAL A 111 1.75 -0.28 14.28
C VAL A 111 0.83 -0.04 13.07
N GLY A 112 -0.07 -0.99 12.78
CA GLY A 112 -1.14 -0.82 11.80
C GLY A 112 -2.08 0.33 12.16
N PHE A 113 -2.49 0.41 13.42
CA PHE A 113 -3.35 1.46 13.96
C PHE A 113 -2.71 2.85 13.83
N GLY A 114 -1.44 3.00 14.20
CA GLY A 114 -0.68 4.23 13.97
C GLY A 114 -0.52 4.55 12.47
N ALA A 115 -0.35 3.53 11.62
CA ALA A 115 -0.28 3.70 10.16
C ALA A 115 -1.63 4.09 9.51
N GLY A 116 -2.75 3.99 10.23
CA GLY A 116 -4.05 4.56 9.83
C GLY A 116 -4.00 6.05 9.53
N ASN A 117 -2.98 6.73 10.03
CA ASN A 117 -2.60 8.11 9.71
C ASN A 117 -2.53 8.43 8.20
N LEU A 118 -2.43 7.42 7.35
CA LEU A 118 -2.61 7.55 5.90
C LEU A 118 -3.88 8.33 5.50
N SER A 119 -5.01 8.12 6.21
CA SER A 119 -6.25 8.86 5.97
C SER A 119 -6.14 10.32 6.42
N VAL A 120 -5.51 10.56 7.57
CA VAL A 120 -5.24 11.88 8.14
C VAL A 120 -4.39 12.72 7.20
N CYS A 121 -3.31 12.16 6.64
CA CYS A 121 -2.46 12.86 5.68
C CYS A 121 -3.24 13.34 4.46
N ARG A 122 -4.16 12.51 3.93
CA ARG A 122 -5.00 12.88 2.78
C ARG A 122 -6.00 13.96 3.15
N ALA A 123 -6.69 13.82 4.29
CA ALA A 123 -7.64 14.82 4.78
C ALA A 123 -6.95 16.17 5.02
N ASN A 124 -5.78 16.15 5.64
CA ASN A 124 -4.97 17.33 5.94
C ASN A 124 -4.53 18.04 4.63
N VAL A 125 -3.98 17.31 3.66
CA VAL A 125 -3.64 17.89 2.35
C VAL A 125 -4.88 18.44 1.64
N ALA A 126 -6.02 17.76 1.70
CA ALA A 126 -7.25 18.24 1.08
C ALA A 126 -7.77 19.54 1.71
N ALA A 127 -7.62 19.70 3.03
CA ALA A 127 -8.03 20.87 3.79
C ALA A 127 -7.10 22.08 3.54
N MET A 128 -5.79 21.85 3.44
CA MET A 128 -4.79 22.90 3.25
C MET A 128 -4.56 23.30 1.78
N THR A 129 -5.21 22.64 0.80
CA THR A 129 -4.95 22.91 -0.63
C THR A 129 -6.22 23.32 -1.39
N PRO A 130 -6.13 24.37 -2.24
CA PRO A 130 -7.20 24.69 -3.17
C PRO A 130 -7.53 23.51 -4.10
N VAL A 131 -8.82 23.39 -4.46
CA VAL A 131 -9.33 22.29 -5.30
C VAL A 131 -8.51 22.11 -6.59
N ARG A 132 -8.14 23.21 -7.25
CA ARG A 132 -7.34 23.23 -8.49
C ARG A 132 -5.96 22.56 -8.37
N HIS A 133 -5.30 22.68 -7.22
CA HIS A 133 -3.96 22.12 -6.99
C HIS A 133 -3.99 20.81 -6.19
N ARG A 134 -5.13 20.45 -5.59
CA ARG A 134 -5.27 19.28 -4.71
C ARG A 134 -4.75 18.00 -5.35
N LEU A 135 -5.08 17.76 -6.63
CA LEU A 135 -4.63 16.57 -7.34
C LEU A 135 -3.11 16.44 -7.36
N GLN A 136 -2.39 17.54 -7.60
CA GLN A 136 -0.92 17.54 -7.64
C GLN A 136 -0.32 17.13 -6.28
N TYR A 137 -0.84 17.66 -5.18
CA TYR A 137 -0.37 17.31 -3.83
C TYR A 137 -0.78 15.89 -3.42
N MET A 138 -1.95 15.42 -3.84
CA MET A 138 -2.37 14.03 -3.64
C MET A 138 -1.48 13.04 -4.42
N ASN A 139 -1.06 13.39 -5.63
CA ASN A 139 -0.11 12.57 -6.39
C ASN A 139 1.26 12.53 -5.70
N ARG A 140 1.75 13.65 -5.16
CA ARG A 140 2.98 13.67 -4.34
C ARG A 140 2.86 12.76 -3.12
N LEU A 141 1.72 12.77 -2.42
CA LEU A 141 1.47 11.82 -1.32
C LEU A 141 1.52 10.36 -1.79
N ALA A 142 0.99 10.04 -2.97
CA ALA A 142 1.04 8.69 -3.53
C ALA A 142 2.48 8.24 -3.84
N VAL A 143 3.32 9.14 -4.36
CA VAL A 143 4.75 8.88 -4.56
C VAL A 143 5.46 8.61 -3.22
N VAL A 144 5.17 9.42 -2.19
CA VAL A 144 5.74 9.23 -0.83
C VAL A 144 5.33 7.88 -0.23
N VAL A 145 4.07 7.46 -0.40
CA VAL A 145 3.58 6.13 0.00
C VAL A 145 4.39 5.03 -0.67
N PHE A 146 4.58 5.15 -1.99
CA PHE A 146 5.35 4.16 -2.73
C PHE A 146 6.81 4.13 -2.29
N LEU A 147 7.46 5.29 -2.09
CA LEU A 147 8.84 5.37 -1.60
C LEU A 147 8.98 4.73 -0.22
N GLY A 148 8.07 5.02 0.70
CA GLY A 148 8.05 4.42 2.03
C GLY A 148 7.96 2.90 1.97
N TYR A 149 7.09 2.37 1.12
CA TYR A 149 6.94 0.93 0.94
C TYR A 149 8.09 0.26 0.19
N ALA A 150 8.54 0.85 -0.92
CA ALA A 150 9.45 0.23 -1.88
C ALA A 150 10.94 0.35 -1.49
N LEU A 151 11.33 1.46 -0.84
CA LEU A 151 12.74 1.71 -0.50
C LEU A 151 13.11 1.23 0.91
N SER A 152 12.14 1.11 1.82
CA SER A 152 12.39 0.71 3.20
C SER A 152 12.99 -0.69 3.39
N PRO A 153 12.74 -1.70 2.52
CA PRO A 153 13.50 -2.95 2.55
C PRO A 153 15.02 -2.74 2.50
N GLY A 154 15.48 -1.80 1.66
CA GLY A 154 16.90 -1.50 1.51
C GLY A 154 17.52 -0.94 2.78
N ILE A 155 16.78 -0.09 3.51
CA ILE A 155 17.21 0.42 4.82
C ILE A 155 17.37 -0.73 5.81
N GLY A 156 16.41 -1.66 5.88
CA GLY A 156 16.52 -2.85 6.74
C GLY A 156 17.70 -3.75 6.37
N GLY A 157 17.98 -3.89 5.07
CA GLY A 157 19.10 -4.68 4.54
C GLY A 157 20.47 -4.19 5.01
N LEU A 158 20.68 -2.87 5.18
CA LEU A 158 21.95 -2.31 5.67
C LEU A 158 22.34 -2.81 7.07
N PHE A 159 21.37 -3.24 7.86
CA PHE A 159 21.55 -3.70 9.23
C PHE A 159 21.33 -5.22 9.37
N ALA A 160 21.14 -5.95 8.27
CA ALA A 160 20.81 -7.38 8.28
C ALA A 160 21.91 -8.25 8.93
N SER A 161 23.18 -7.87 8.77
CA SER A 161 24.30 -8.63 9.33
C SER A 161 24.65 -8.25 10.78
N LEU A 162 23.95 -7.28 11.37
CA LEU A 162 24.15 -6.96 12.79
C LEU A 162 23.57 -8.06 13.66
N ASN A 163 24.32 -8.46 14.67
CA ASN A 163 23.86 -9.35 15.71
C ASN A 163 24.58 -9.02 17.03
N ILE A 164 24.10 -7.97 17.69
CA ILE A 164 24.62 -7.53 18.99
C ILE A 164 23.51 -7.64 20.03
N ARG A 165 23.88 -7.73 21.30
CA ARG A 165 22.92 -7.72 22.42
C ARG A 165 23.25 -6.53 23.31
N ILE A 166 22.28 -5.64 23.50
CA ILE A 166 22.38 -4.51 24.41
C ILE A 166 21.39 -4.79 25.55
N TRP A 167 21.91 -5.02 26.76
CA TRP A 167 21.15 -5.57 27.89
C TRP A 167 20.45 -6.89 27.52
N GLU A 168 19.13 -7.00 27.70
CA GLU A 168 18.33 -8.17 27.33
C GLU A 168 17.63 -8.01 25.97
N VAL A 169 17.99 -6.98 25.21
CA VAL A 169 17.41 -6.69 23.90
C VAL A 169 18.37 -7.16 22.80
N PRO A 170 18.02 -8.23 22.05
CA PRO A 170 18.80 -8.60 20.89
C PRO A 170 18.58 -7.54 19.79
N ILE A 171 19.66 -7.01 19.25
CA ILE A 171 19.68 -6.10 18.11
C ILE A 171 20.22 -6.89 16.93
N ASN A 172 19.30 -7.41 16.13
CA ASN A 172 19.61 -8.23 14.97
C ASN A 172 18.65 -7.95 13.81
N ALA A 173 18.82 -8.68 12.71
CA ALA A 173 17.99 -8.59 11.52
C ALA A 173 16.47 -8.61 11.78
N PHE A 174 16.00 -9.28 12.85
CA PHE A 174 14.57 -9.42 13.15
C PHE A 174 14.01 -8.30 14.01
N THR A 175 14.80 -7.77 14.96
CA THR A 175 14.37 -6.70 15.86
C THR A 175 14.66 -5.30 15.32
N MET A 176 15.68 -5.18 14.45
CA MET A 176 16.07 -3.91 13.84
C MET A 176 14.93 -3.20 13.12
N PRO A 177 14.03 -3.91 12.40
CA PRO A 177 12.87 -3.25 11.82
C PRO A 177 12.01 -2.47 12.82
N GLY A 178 11.76 -3.04 14.00
CA GLY A 178 11.03 -2.33 15.07
C GLY A 178 11.78 -1.09 15.54
N LEU A 179 13.08 -1.20 15.78
CA LEU A 179 13.89 -0.07 16.26
C LEU A 179 13.98 1.08 15.25
N LEU A 180 14.21 0.76 13.97
CA LEU A 180 14.25 1.74 12.89
C LEU A 180 12.89 2.44 12.71
N LEU A 181 11.80 1.68 12.77
CA LEU A 181 10.45 2.26 12.67
C LEU A 181 10.07 3.09 13.90
N ALA A 182 10.51 2.71 15.10
CA ALA A 182 10.35 3.55 16.29
C ALA A 182 11.10 4.89 16.12
N ALA A 183 12.32 4.86 15.58
CA ALA A 183 13.08 6.07 15.27
C ALA A 183 12.40 6.93 14.19
N LEU A 184 11.85 6.34 13.13
CA LEU A 184 11.10 7.07 12.09
C LEU A 184 9.80 7.70 12.64
N ASN A 185 9.11 7.02 13.55
CA ASN A 185 7.94 7.59 14.23
C ASN A 185 8.33 8.71 15.19
N LEU A 186 9.46 8.59 15.91
CA LEU A 186 10.00 9.68 16.72
C LEU A 186 10.38 10.89 15.86
N LEU A 187 11.03 10.67 14.72
CA LEU A 187 11.32 11.74 13.77
C LEU A 187 10.04 12.41 13.27
N SER A 188 9.03 11.62 12.92
CA SER A 188 7.72 12.14 12.50
C SER A 188 7.05 12.96 13.61
N LEU A 189 7.14 12.51 14.87
CA LEU A 189 6.67 13.24 16.05
C LEU A 189 7.39 14.58 16.20
N VAL A 190 8.72 14.59 16.13
CA VAL A 190 9.54 15.82 16.23
C VAL A 190 9.21 16.78 15.09
N CYS A 191 9.09 16.29 13.84
CA CYS A 191 8.67 17.10 12.71
C CYS A 191 7.27 17.72 12.93
N MET A 192 6.33 16.99 13.52
CA MET A 192 5.00 17.53 13.86
C MET A 192 5.05 18.53 15.01
N LEU A 193 6.03 18.44 15.91
CA LEU A 193 6.18 19.38 17.02
C LEU A 193 6.88 20.68 16.61
N VAL A 194 7.86 20.61 15.72
CA VAL A 194 8.74 21.75 15.38
C VAL A 194 8.38 22.40 14.05
N MET A 195 7.93 21.62 13.06
CA MET A 195 7.74 22.11 11.68
C MET A 195 6.28 22.28 11.27
N PHE A 196 5.32 21.67 11.97
CA PHE A 196 3.92 21.72 11.57
C PHE A 196 3.25 23.00 12.06
N ASP A 197 2.78 23.81 11.11
CA ASP A 197 2.05 25.04 11.34
C ASP A 197 0.55 24.81 11.17
N ASN A 198 -0.23 25.09 12.21
CA ASN A 198 -1.69 24.95 12.21
C ASN A 198 -2.39 26.15 11.56
N SER A 199 -1.70 27.27 11.32
CA SER A 199 -2.30 28.49 10.79
C SER A 199 -2.46 28.49 9.28
N ILE A 200 -1.82 27.56 8.57
CA ILE A 200 -1.84 27.50 7.11
C ILE A 200 -3.15 26.87 6.63
N GLU A 201 -3.90 27.65 5.87
CA GLU A 201 -5.18 27.26 5.28
C GLU A 201 -5.13 27.31 3.74
N ALA A 202 -6.16 26.76 3.07
CA ALA A 202 -6.24 26.80 1.61
C ALA A 202 -6.39 28.25 1.05
N SER A 203 -6.86 29.18 1.87
CA SER A 203 -7.01 30.62 1.57
C SER A 203 -5.66 31.34 1.43
N ASP A 204 -4.59 30.82 2.03
CA ASP A 204 -3.23 31.38 1.94
C ASP A 204 -2.55 31.14 0.59
N ALA A 205 -3.23 30.47 -0.35
CA ALA A 205 -2.70 30.23 -1.68
C ALA A 205 -2.52 31.55 -2.45
N PRO A 206 -1.47 31.67 -3.30
CA PRO A 206 -1.24 32.87 -4.11
C PRO A 206 -2.48 33.27 -4.92
N SER A 207 -2.81 34.57 -4.88
CA SER A 207 -3.91 35.15 -5.63
C SER A 207 -3.72 34.96 -7.13
N LEU A 208 -4.82 34.65 -7.80
CA LEU A 208 -4.87 34.32 -9.22
C LEU A 208 -4.80 35.56 -10.11
N THR A 209 -4.07 35.47 -11.21
CA THR A 209 -4.29 36.32 -12.39
C THR A 209 -5.61 35.95 -13.06
N SER A 210 -6.40 36.95 -13.43
CA SER A 210 -7.80 36.89 -13.91
C SER A 210 -8.06 36.12 -15.21
N GLN A 211 -7.07 35.41 -15.78
CA GLN A 211 -7.24 34.56 -16.97
C GLN A 211 -7.58 33.10 -16.64
N ASP A 212 -7.43 32.66 -15.38
CA ASP A 212 -7.62 31.24 -14.98
C ASP A 212 -9.06 30.90 -14.53
N ASP A 213 -9.99 31.86 -14.48
CA ASP A 213 -11.36 31.67 -13.98
C ASP A 213 -12.34 30.99 -14.98
N ALA A 214 -11.86 30.60 -16.16
CA ALA A 214 -12.70 30.15 -17.26
C ALA A 214 -13.03 28.64 -17.29
N THR A 215 -12.98 27.92 -16.17
CA THR A 215 -13.65 26.60 -16.08
C THR A 215 -14.79 26.66 -15.07
N PRO A 216 -16.03 26.95 -15.53
CA PRO A 216 -17.19 26.83 -14.69
C PRO A 216 -17.40 25.34 -14.41
N HIS A 217 -17.17 24.92 -13.17
CA HIS A 217 -17.76 23.68 -12.67
C HIS A 217 -19.27 23.88 -12.65
N ALA A 218 -19.92 23.50 -13.75
CA ALA A 218 -21.36 23.54 -13.89
C ALA A 218 -21.98 22.80 -12.70
N LYS A 219 -22.76 23.52 -11.89
CA LYS A 219 -23.70 22.92 -10.93
C LYS A 219 -24.76 22.19 -11.76
N LEU A 220 -24.48 20.94 -12.11
CA LEU A 220 -25.47 20.04 -12.69
C LEU A 220 -26.40 19.57 -11.55
N THR A 221 -27.70 19.74 -11.76
CA THR A 221 -28.77 19.42 -10.83
C THR A 221 -28.77 17.96 -10.37
N ASP A 222 -29.16 17.76 -9.12
CA ASP A 222 -28.76 16.68 -8.19
C ASP A 222 -29.31 15.26 -8.44
N GLU A 223 -30.32 15.03 -9.31
CA GLU A 223 -30.99 13.71 -9.36
C GLU A 223 -30.53 12.77 -10.50
N ASP A 224 -30.06 13.32 -11.63
CA ASP A 224 -29.63 12.51 -12.78
C ASP A 224 -28.15 12.09 -12.75
N SER A 225 -27.34 12.72 -11.88
CA SER A 225 -25.91 12.43 -11.71
C SER A 225 -25.66 11.24 -10.75
N LEU A 226 -26.54 11.03 -9.77
CA LEU A 226 -26.40 10.00 -8.74
C LEU A 226 -26.62 8.57 -9.27
N LYS A 227 -27.52 8.38 -10.24
CA LYS A 227 -27.80 7.06 -10.87
C LYS A 227 -26.84 6.71 -12.01
N ARG A 228 -25.98 7.64 -12.44
CA ARG A 228 -25.29 7.53 -13.74
C ARG A 228 -23.96 6.77 -13.71
N ASP A 229 -23.36 6.44 -12.59
CA ASP A 229 -22.11 5.62 -12.61
C ASP A 229 -21.90 4.65 -11.45
N SER A 230 -22.98 4.20 -10.79
CA SER A 230 -22.89 3.18 -9.74
C SER A 230 -22.21 1.89 -10.24
N TRP A 231 -22.34 1.59 -11.53
CA TRP A 231 -21.74 0.42 -12.16
C TRP A 231 -20.22 0.58 -12.32
N GLY A 232 -19.74 1.73 -12.81
CA GLY A 232 -18.32 2.02 -12.86
C GLY A 232 -17.69 2.04 -11.47
N ILE A 233 -18.37 2.66 -10.50
CA ILE A 233 -17.93 2.67 -9.10
C ILE A 233 -17.76 1.24 -8.57
N ALA A 234 -18.75 0.36 -8.78
CA ALA A 234 -18.68 -1.03 -8.34
C ALA A 234 -17.49 -1.78 -9.00
N ILE A 235 -17.28 -1.60 -10.31
CA ILE A 235 -16.15 -2.21 -11.03
C ILE A 235 -14.82 -1.76 -10.46
N PHE A 236 -14.64 -0.46 -10.21
CA PHE A 236 -13.37 0.05 -9.67
C PHE A 236 -13.14 -0.37 -8.22
N LEU A 237 -14.20 -0.49 -7.41
CA LEU A 237 -14.10 -1.06 -6.07
C LEU A 237 -13.63 -2.53 -6.11
N LEU A 238 -14.20 -3.35 -7.01
CA LEU A 238 -13.76 -4.73 -7.22
C LEU A 238 -12.33 -4.81 -7.78
N LEU A 239 -11.98 -3.95 -8.73
CA LEU A 239 -10.64 -3.87 -9.28
C LEU A 239 -9.61 -3.53 -8.19
N ASN A 240 -9.99 -2.68 -7.25
CA ASN A 240 -9.13 -2.36 -6.11
C ASN A 240 -8.99 -3.53 -5.12
N VAL A 241 -10.02 -4.37 -4.94
CA VAL A 241 -9.87 -5.66 -4.23
C VAL A 241 -8.84 -6.54 -4.94
N VAL A 242 -8.97 -6.69 -6.26
CA VAL A 242 -8.05 -7.50 -7.08
C VAL A 242 -6.62 -6.98 -6.97
N GLY A 243 -6.40 -5.70 -7.29
CA GLY A 243 -5.07 -5.10 -7.29
C GLY A 243 -4.40 -5.11 -5.90
N ARG A 244 -5.14 -4.75 -4.84
CA ARG A 244 -4.60 -4.77 -3.47
C ARG A 244 -4.41 -6.20 -2.96
N GLY A 245 -5.29 -7.12 -3.32
CA GLY A 245 -5.24 -8.52 -2.95
C GLY A 245 -4.03 -9.23 -3.54
N VAL A 246 -3.78 -9.09 -4.86
CA VAL A 246 -2.62 -9.74 -5.48
C VAL A 246 -1.33 -9.22 -4.86
N ILE A 247 -1.16 -7.90 -4.68
CA ILE A 247 0.03 -7.36 -4.00
C ILE A 247 0.15 -7.87 -2.57
N ALA A 248 -0.97 -7.96 -1.83
CA ALA A 248 -1.00 -8.52 -0.47
C ALA A 248 -0.55 -9.99 -0.42
N SER A 249 -0.86 -10.78 -1.45
CA SER A 249 -0.38 -12.17 -1.52
C SER A 249 1.13 -12.26 -1.68
N PHE A 250 1.72 -11.39 -2.50
CA PHE A 250 3.17 -11.36 -2.69
C PHE A 250 3.89 -10.84 -1.44
N GLU A 251 3.20 -10.11 -0.55
CA GLU A 251 3.81 -9.73 0.72
C GLU A 251 4.15 -10.93 1.61
N THR A 252 3.42 -12.05 1.48
CA THR A 252 3.68 -13.28 2.24
C THR A 252 4.42 -14.33 1.44
N VAL A 253 4.18 -14.42 0.13
CA VAL A 253 4.79 -15.42 -0.73
C VAL A 253 6.23 -15.08 -1.14
N LEU A 254 6.58 -13.79 -1.22
CA LEU A 254 7.84 -13.38 -1.84
C LEU A 254 9.09 -13.89 -1.10
N VAL A 255 9.12 -13.83 0.22
CA VAL A 255 10.26 -14.32 1.02
C VAL A 255 10.44 -15.83 0.91
N PRO A 256 9.44 -16.69 1.21
CA PRO A 256 9.62 -18.14 1.07
C PRO A 256 9.93 -18.55 -0.36
N LEU A 257 9.29 -17.93 -1.37
CA LEU A 257 9.59 -18.20 -2.78
C LEU A 257 11.02 -17.83 -3.16
N HIS A 258 11.54 -16.71 -2.66
CA HIS A 258 12.93 -16.30 -2.89
C HIS A 258 13.92 -17.32 -2.33
N LEU A 259 13.68 -17.78 -1.09
CA LEU A 259 14.54 -18.76 -0.43
C LEU A 259 14.48 -20.13 -1.14
N GLN A 260 13.30 -20.59 -1.54
CA GLN A 260 13.12 -21.82 -2.32
C GLN A 260 13.85 -21.74 -3.67
N THR A 261 13.75 -20.58 -4.35
CA THR A 261 14.42 -20.38 -5.64
C THR A 261 15.94 -20.38 -5.47
N LEU A 262 16.47 -19.66 -4.48
CA LEU A 262 17.91 -19.66 -4.20
C LEU A 262 18.44 -21.06 -3.86
N GLN A 263 17.70 -21.84 -3.08
CA GLN A 263 18.06 -23.23 -2.79
C GLN A 263 18.06 -24.11 -4.04
N ALA A 264 17.16 -23.85 -5.00
CA ALA A 264 17.09 -24.61 -6.25
C ALA A 264 18.19 -24.24 -7.26
N VAL A 265 18.66 -22.98 -7.26
CA VAL A 265 19.63 -22.49 -8.26
C VAL A 265 21.08 -22.39 -7.76
N SER A 266 21.30 -22.37 -6.44
CA SER A 266 22.62 -22.21 -5.82
C SER A 266 22.96 -23.41 -4.94
N ALA A 267 24.16 -23.98 -5.14
CA ALA A 267 24.65 -25.12 -4.35
C ALA A 267 24.94 -24.75 -2.88
N THR A 268 25.21 -23.48 -2.60
CA THR A 268 25.47 -22.96 -1.25
C THR A 268 24.33 -22.07 -0.79
N PRO A 269 23.76 -22.30 0.40
CA PRO A 269 22.76 -21.39 0.96
C PRO A 269 23.36 -20.00 1.19
N PRO A 270 22.56 -18.93 1.07
CA PRO A 270 23.03 -17.57 1.34
C PRO A 270 23.50 -17.45 2.79
N GLN A 271 24.66 -16.83 2.99
CA GLN A 271 25.20 -16.57 4.34
C GLN A 271 24.29 -15.65 5.16
N ASP A 272 23.68 -14.66 4.50
CA ASP A 272 22.71 -13.73 5.09
C ASP A 272 21.41 -13.72 4.25
N PRO A 273 20.43 -14.59 4.58
CA PRO A 273 19.19 -14.69 3.81
C PRO A 273 18.34 -13.42 3.90
N VAL A 274 18.40 -12.70 5.03
CA VAL A 274 17.67 -11.44 5.20
C VAL A 274 18.23 -10.38 4.26
N HIS A 275 19.55 -10.21 4.24
CA HIS A 275 20.20 -9.24 3.35
C HIS A 275 19.87 -9.53 1.88
N ALA A 276 19.96 -10.80 1.46
CA ALA A 276 19.65 -11.20 0.09
C ALA A 276 18.22 -10.84 -0.34
N VAL A 277 17.23 -11.19 0.50
CA VAL A 277 15.82 -10.89 0.25
C VAL A 277 15.58 -9.37 0.26
N ALA A 278 16.14 -8.65 1.24
CA ALA A 278 15.99 -7.20 1.37
C ALA A 278 16.56 -6.45 0.17
N ALA A 279 17.77 -6.82 -0.28
CA ALA A 279 18.41 -6.24 -1.45
C ALA A 279 17.59 -6.50 -2.73
N PHE A 280 17.10 -7.74 -2.91
CA PHE A 280 16.25 -8.08 -4.05
C PHE A 280 14.95 -7.25 -4.06
N GLN A 281 14.26 -7.17 -2.93
CA GLN A 281 13.05 -6.37 -2.78
C GLN A 281 13.29 -4.87 -3.01
N PHE A 282 14.42 -4.35 -2.54
CA PHE A 282 14.82 -2.96 -2.78
C PHE A 282 15.03 -2.67 -4.27
N VAL A 283 15.73 -3.56 -4.99
CA VAL A 283 15.92 -3.43 -6.45
C VAL A 283 14.58 -3.50 -7.18
N MET A 284 13.71 -4.44 -6.83
CA MET A 284 12.37 -4.53 -7.43
C MET A 284 11.51 -3.30 -7.11
N GLY A 285 11.68 -2.72 -5.91
CA GLY A 285 11.06 -1.45 -5.52
C GLY A 285 11.54 -0.27 -6.37
N LEU A 286 12.85 -0.13 -6.55
CA LEU A 286 13.47 0.90 -7.41
C LEU A 286 13.01 0.78 -8.86
N LEU A 287 12.98 -0.44 -9.41
CA LEU A 287 12.46 -0.69 -10.75
C LEU A 287 10.98 -0.30 -10.87
N GLY A 288 10.21 -0.39 -9.77
CA GLY A 288 8.82 0.07 -9.76
C GLY A 288 8.66 1.60 -9.85
N LEU A 289 9.69 2.38 -9.47
CA LEU A 289 9.68 3.83 -9.71
C LEU A 289 9.69 4.15 -11.21
N LEU A 290 10.31 3.30 -12.03
CA LEU A 290 10.31 3.48 -13.49
C LEU A 290 8.89 3.40 -14.07
N SER A 291 8.00 2.60 -13.47
CA SER A 291 6.59 2.56 -13.87
C SER A 291 5.87 3.87 -13.60
N TYR A 292 6.18 4.56 -12.48
CA TYR A 292 5.64 5.91 -12.23
C TYR A 292 6.17 6.94 -13.22
N VAL A 293 7.48 6.89 -13.51
CA VAL A 293 8.09 7.77 -14.52
C VAL A 293 7.45 7.53 -15.89
N ALA A 294 7.23 6.26 -16.28
CA ALA A 294 6.56 5.92 -17.52
C ALA A 294 5.13 6.49 -17.57
N VAL A 295 4.34 6.31 -16.51
CA VAL A 295 2.98 6.87 -16.45
C VAL A 295 3.00 8.38 -16.63
N GLU A 296 3.96 9.10 -16.02
CA GLU A 296 4.06 10.55 -16.16
C GLU A 296 4.49 10.98 -17.57
N LEU A 297 5.48 10.31 -18.16
CA LEU A 297 5.99 10.63 -19.50
C LEU A 297 4.95 10.38 -20.61
N TRP A 298 4.10 9.37 -20.43
CA TRP A 298 3.10 8.95 -21.42
C TRP A 298 1.65 9.21 -20.97
N ARG A 299 1.44 10.12 -20.02
CA ARG A 299 0.13 10.44 -19.46
C ARG A 299 -0.89 10.93 -20.51
N ASP A 300 -0.39 11.61 -21.55
CA ASP A 300 -1.21 12.16 -22.63
C ASP A 300 -1.38 11.16 -23.80
N ALA A 301 -0.54 10.11 -23.84
CA ALA A 301 -0.54 9.11 -24.91
C ALA A 301 -1.43 7.89 -24.60
N LEU A 302 -1.59 7.53 -23.32
CA LEU A 302 -2.33 6.35 -22.88
C LEU A 302 -3.38 6.71 -21.85
N ALA A 303 -4.62 6.25 -22.07
CA ALA A 303 -5.70 6.39 -21.10
C ALA A 303 -5.41 5.58 -19.82
N ASP A 304 -5.92 6.04 -18.67
CA ASP A 304 -5.74 5.37 -17.37
C ASP A 304 -6.14 3.88 -17.39
N ILE A 305 -7.19 3.54 -18.15
CA ILE A 305 -7.66 2.14 -18.27
C ILE A 305 -6.62 1.27 -18.98
N ALA A 306 -5.91 1.80 -19.99
CA ALA A 306 -4.87 1.06 -20.68
C ALA A 306 -3.71 0.71 -19.73
N TRP A 307 -3.31 1.66 -18.89
CA TRP A 307 -2.33 1.42 -17.83
C TRP A 307 -2.78 0.35 -16.83
N LEU A 308 -4.07 0.33 -16.45
CA LEU A 308 -4.61 -0.70 -15.57
C LEU A 308 -4.62 -2.08 -16.22
N VAL A 309 -4.97 -2.18 -17.50
CA VAL A 309 -4.88 -3.44 -18.27
C VAL A 309 -3.44 -3.91 -18.38
N LEU A 310 -2.48 -3.01 -18.65
CA LEU A 310 -1.05 -3.35 -18.64
C LEU A 310 -0.59 -3.87 -17.27
N GLY A 311 -1.03 -3.23 -16.18
CA GLY A 311 -0.77 -3.68 -14.82
C GLY A 311 -1.31 -5.08 -14.55
N LEU A 312 -2.58 -5.35 -14.86
CA LEU A 312 -3.20 -6.67 -14.70
C LEU A 312 -2.54 -7.72 -15.61
N GLY A 313 -2.19 -7.36 -16.83
CA GLY A 313 -1.49 -8.23 -17.78
C GLY A 313 -0.10 -8.61 -17.27
N GLY A 314 0.66 -7.65 -16.74
CA GLY A 314 1.95 -7.90 -16.09
C GLY A 314 1.80 -8.86 -14.90
N VAL A 315 0.81 -8.64 -14.04
CA VAL A 315 0.52 -9.56 -12.92
C VAL A 315 0.15 -10.96 -13.41
N ALA A 316 -0.71 -11.07 -14.43
CA ALA A 316 -1.12 -12.34 -15.01
C ALA A 316 0.08 -13.12 -15.58
N VAL A 317 0.89 -12.47 -16.43
CA VAL A 317 2.09 -13.08 -17.03
C VAL A 317 3.10 -13.46 -15.94
N GLY A 318 3.33 -12.58 -14.96
CA GLY A 318 4.24 -12.87 -13.86
C GLY A 318 3.82 -14.08 -13.03
N ASN A 319 2.53 -14.21 -12.67
CA ASN A 319 2.04 -15.40 -11.97
C ASN A 319 2.09 -16.65 -12.85
N ALA A 320 1.80 -16.54 -14.16
CA ALA A 320 1.91 -17.67 -15.09
C ALA A 320 3.35 -18.20 -15.19
N LEU A 321 4.35 -17.32 -15.19
CA LEU A 321 5.76 -17.71 -15.17
C LEU A 321 6.16 -18.45 -13.88
N LEU A 322 5.54 -18.12 -12.74
CA LEU A 322 5.78 -18.79 -11.45
C LEU A 322 5.12 -20.17 -11.33
N LEU A 323 4.25 -20.56 -12.28
CA LEU A 323 3.68 -21.91 -12.32
C LEU A 323 4.67 -22.95 -12.86
N VAL A 324 5.75 -22.52 -13.52
CA VAL A 324 6.79 -23.41 -14.07
C VAL A 324 7.82 -23.71 -12.97
N GLU A 325 7.82 -24.93 -12.44
CA GLU A 325 8.69 -25.34 -11.33
C GLU A 325 9.86 -26.26 -11.77
N PRO A 326 11.06 -26.09 -11.21
CA PRO A 326 11.54 -24.91 -10.47
C PRO A 326 11.84 -23.75 -11.44
N PRO A 327 11.46 -22.49 -11.14
CA PRO A 327 11.75 -21.38 -12.03
C PRO A 327 13.25 -21.12 -12.07
N LYS A 328 13.82 -21.02 -13.29
CA LYS A 328 15.17 -20.49 -13.47
C LYS A 328 15.27 -19.10 -12.83
N TRP A 329 16.44 -18.73 -12.31
CA TRP A 329 16.63 -17.43 -11.65
C TRP A 329 16.14 -16.24 -12.49
N SER A 330 16.41 -16.25 -13.80
CA SER A 330 15.93 -15.21 -14.72
C SER A 330 14.41 -15.16 -14.85
N VAL A 331 13.74 -16.32 -14.86
CA VAL A 331 12.27 -16.43 -14.93
C VAL A 331 11.65 -15.91 -13.64
N TYR A 332 12.21 -16.28 -12.49
CA TYR A 332 11.80 -15.76 -11.18
C TYR A 332 11.95 -14.23 -11.11
N CYS A 333 13.13 -13.69 -11.44
CA CYS A 333 13.36 -12.23 -11.46
C CYS A 333 12.38 -11.51 -12.38
N THR A 334 12.14 -12.05 -13.59
CA THR A 334 11.19 -11.48 -14.56
C THR A 334 9.76 -11.50 -14.01
N ALA A 335 9.35 -12.61 -13.40
CA ALA A 335 8.02 -12.75 -12.82
C ALA A 335 7.79 -11.75 -11.67
N ILE A 336 8.73 -11.62 -10.74
CA ILE A 336 8.62 -10.66 -9.63
C ILE A 336 8.65 -9.22 -10.16
N TYR A 337 9.49 -8.90 -11.15
CA TYR A 337 9.49 -7.58 -11.79
C TYR A 337 8.10 -7.23 -12.36
N LEU A 338 7.49 -8.15 -13.13
CA LEU A 338 6.19 -7.92 -13.73
C LEU A 338 5.07 -7.73 -12.70
N VAL A 339 5.09 -8.51 -11.61
CA VAL A 339 4.07 -8.38 -10.56
C VAL A 339 4.30 -7.14 -9.69
N TRP A 340 5.52 -6.97 -9.18
CA TRP A 340 5.82 -6.02 -8.12
C TRP A 340 6.21 -4.64 -8.65
N SER A 341 7.04 -4.60 -9.70
CA SER A 341 7.56 -3.36 -10.27
C SER A 341 6.64 -2.77 -11.34
N VAL A 342 5.93 -3.60 -12.12
CA VAL A 342 4.97 -3.11 -13.13
C VAL A 342 3.55 -3.14 -12.58
N GLY A 343 3.06 -4.33 -12.20
CA GLY A 343 1.69 -4.52 -11.70
C GLY A 343 1.36 -3.67 -10.48
N GLY A 344 2.21 -3.71 -9.45
CA GLY A 344 2.00 -3.00 -8.18
C GLY A 344 1.75 -1.50 -8.32
N PRO A 345 2.67 -0.72 -8.90
CA PRO A 345 2.48 0.71 -9.13
C PRO A 345 1.21 1.04 -9.93
N LEU A 346 0.97 0.33 -11.03
CA LEU A 346 -0.16 0.61 -11.91
C LEU A 346 -1.50 0.30 -11.23
N LEU A 347 -1.64 -0.87 -10.59
CA LEU A 347 -2.87 -1.28 -9.94
C LEU A 347 -3.17 -0.53 -8.64
N THR A 348 -2.20 0.20 -8.09
CA THR A 348 -2.40 0.97 -6.87
C THR A 348 -2.55 2.46 -7.11
N ALA A 349 -1.64 3.09 -7.85
CA ALA A 349 -1.67 4.53 -8.06
C ALA A 349 -2.61 4.94 -9.20
N VAL A 350 -2.50 4.28 -10.36
CA VAL A 350 -3.38 4.59 -11.50
C VAL A 350 -4.82 4.25 -11.17
N ALA A 351 -5.07 3.17 -10.39
CA ALA A 351 -6.42 2.81 -9.97
C ALA A 351 -7.07 3.89 -9.11
N VAL A 352 -6.31 4.48 -8.17
CA VAL A 352 -6.78 5.59 -7.33
C VAL A 352 -7.05 6.84 -8.16
N ALA A 353 -6.16 7.17 -9.10
CA ALA A 353 -6.32 8.33 -9.98
C ALA A 353 -7.54 8.18 -10.90
N ALA A 354 -7.68 7.03 -11.55
CA ALA A 354 -8.80 6.70 -12.44
C ALA A 354 -10.13 6.71 -11.69
N PHE A 355 -10.17 6.13 -10.48
CA PHE A 355 -11.37 6.13 -9.64
C PHE A 355 -11.76 7.55 -9.20
N SER A 356 -10.79 8.40 -8.83
CA SER A 356 -11.06 9.80 -8.49
C SER A 356 -11.65 10.58 -9.67
N LYS A 357 -11.12 10.37 -10.88
CA LYS A 357 -11.67 10.97 -12.11
C LYS A 357 -13.08 10.47 -12.41
N LEU A 358 -13.32 9.17 -12.23
CA LEU A 358 -14.65 8.53 -12.42
C LEU A 358 -15.71 9.16 -11.53
N LEU A 359 -15.37 9.43 -10.26
CA LEU A 359 -16.32 10.02 -9.31
C LEU A 359 -16.78 11.43 -9.72
N GLY A 360 -15.94 12.22 -10.40
CA GLY A 360 -16.30 13.58 -10.83
C GLY A 360 -16.81 14.43 -9.66
N ALA A 361 -18.07 14.87 -9.74
CA ALA A 361 -18.74 15.71 -8.74
C ALA A 361 -19.34 14.94 -7.54
N GLN A 362 -19.27 13.60 -7.53
CA GLN A 362 -19.72 12.78 -6.39
C GLN A 362 -18.92 13.11 -5.12
N PRO A 363 -19.43 12.78 -3.91
CA PRO A 363 -18.71 13.02 -2.66
C PRO A 363 -17.40 12.20 -2.60
N GLN A 364 -16.32 12.78 -3.11
CA GLN A 364 -15.03 12.09 -3.29
C GLN A 364 -14.47 11.58 -1.95
N GLY A 365 -14.62 12.33 -0.86
CA GLY A 365 -14.15 11.89 0.45
C GLY A 365 -14.77 10.56 0.90
N LEU A 366 -16.10 10.43 0.75
CA LEU A 366 -16.82 9.21 1.08
C LEU A 366 -16.35 8.04 0.22
N TRP A 367 -16.40 8.19 -1.10
CA TRP A 367 -16.10 7.10 -2.02
C TRP A 367 -14.62 6.70 -2.03
N MET A 368 -13.69 7.65 -1.87
CA MET A 368 -12.27 7.36 -1.70
C MET A 368 -11.99 6.65 -0.36
N GLY A 369 -12.78 6.97 0.68
CA GLY A 369 -12.79 6.23 1.94
C GLY A 369 -13.25 4.78 1.75
N VAL A 370 -14.38 4.57 1.09
CA VAL A 370 -14.90 3.23 0.75
C VAL A 370 -13.89 2.44 -0.07
N PHE A 371 -13.28 3.06 -1.08
CA PHE A 371 -12.21 2.47 -1.90
C PHE A 371 -11.02 2.04 -1.03
N GLY A 372 -10.59 2.89 -0.10
CA GLY A 372 -9.54 2.54 0.88
C GLY A 372 -9.91 1.35 1.77
N SER A 373 -11.15 1.32 2.28
CA SER A 373 -11.65 0.26 3.17
C SER A 373 -11.74 -1.09 2.47
N VAL A 374 -12.29 -1.11 1.25
CA VAL A 374 -12.40 -2.33 0.42
C VAL A 374 -11.00 -2.88 0.08
N GLY A 375 -10.05 -2.01 -0.26
CA GLY A 375 -8.65 -2.41 -0.47
C GLY A 375 -7.96 -2.94 0.80
N SER A 376 -8.39 -2.47 1.97
CA SER A 376 -7.89 -2.96 3.27
C SER A 376 -8.47 -4.33 3.60
N ALA A 377 -9.76 -4.59 3.30
CA ALA A 377 -10.37 -5.91 3.44
C ALA A 377 -9.60 -6.98 2.64
N ALA A 378 -9.22 -6.68 1.39
CA ALA A 378 -8.37 -7.58 0.60
C ALA A 378 -7.05 -7.90 1.30
N ARG A 379 -6.42 -6.90 1.92
CA ARG A 379 -5.16 -7.03 2.68
C ARG A 379 -5.30 -7.68 4.06
N ILE A 380 -6.53 -7.90 4.54
CA ILE A 380 -6.80 -8.66 5.76
C ILE A 380 -6.97 -10.15 5.42
N VAL A 381 -7.60 -10.46 4.28
CA VAL A 381 -7.94 -11.86 3.94
C VAL A 381 -6.82 -12.54 3.15
N VAL A 382 -6.31 -11.88 2.12
CA VAL A 382 -5.43 -12.54 1.13
C VAL A 382 -4.08 -13.02 1.71
N PRO A 383 -3.40 -12.31 2.62
CA PRO A 383 -2.12 -12.77 3.18
C PRO A 383 -2.17 -14.14 3.88
N VAL A 384 -3.35 -14.57 4.36
CA VAL A 384 -3.52 -15.87 5.04
C VAL A 384 -3.76 -17.02 4.05
N ILE A 385 -4.26 -16.72 2.84
CA ILE A 385 -4.62 -17.72 1.83
C ILE A 385 -3.44 -18.65 1.45
N PRO A 386 -2.20 -18.16 1.23
CA PRO A 386 -1.07 -19.03 0.86
C PRO A 386 -0.80 -20.15 1.87
N ALA A 387 -1.07 -19.92 3.16
CA ALA A 387 -0.83 -20.89 4.21
C ALA A 387 -1.87 -22.03 4.25
N LEU A 388 -2.99 -21.89 3.51
CA LEU A 388 -4.01 -22.94 3.40
C LEU A 388 -3.59 -24.09 2.48
N PHE A 389 -2.49 -23.91 1.73
CA PHE A 389 -2.01 -24.86 0.74
C PHE A 389 -0.64 -25.43 1.13
N ALA A 390 -0.36 -26.65 0.69
CA ALA A 390 0.92 -27.30 0.91
C ALA A 390 2.06 -26.69 0.06
N THR A 391 1.73 -26.10 -1.09
CA THR A 391 2.66 -25.44 -2.00
C THR A 391 2.17 -24.04 -2.34
N LEU A 392 3.04 -23.22 -2.94
CA LEU A 392 2.70 -21.84 -3.32
C LEU A 392 1.92 -21.76 -4.65
N GLN A 393 1.92 -22.83 -5.47
CA GLN A 393 1.27 -22.84 -6.78
C GLN A 393 -0.22 -22.44 -6.78
N PRO A 394 -1.06 -22.91 -5.85
CA PRO A 394 -2.47 -22.52 -5.85
C PRO A 394 -2.66 -21.00 -5.73
N MET A 395 -1.78 -20.31 -5.01
CA MET A 395 -1.82 -18.85 -4.92
C MET A 395 -1.54 -18.18 -6.27
N PHE A 396 -0.60 -18.70 -7.07
CA PHE A 396 -0.32 -18.16 -8.41
C PHE A 396 -1.50 -18.38 -9.37
N TRP A 397 -2.18 -19.53 -9.29
CA TRP A 397 -3.43 -19.77 -10.03
C TRP A 397 -4.54 -18.81 -9.61
N ILE A 398 -4.72 -18.59 -8.30
CA ILE A 398 -5.70 -17.62 -7.78
C ILE A 398 -5.40 -16.22 -8.32
N ASN A 399 -4.15 -15.77 -8.25
CA ASN A 399 -3.74 -14.46 -8.76
C ASN A 399 -3.93 -14.33 -10.27
N LEU A 400 -3.66 -15.39 -11.04
CA LEU A 400 -3.92 -15.43 -12.49
C LEU A 400 -5.42 -15.26 -12.78
N GLY A 401 -6.26 -16.01 -12.05
CA GLY A 401 -7.72 -15.90 -12.15
C GLY A 401 -8.25 -14.51 -11.78
N LEU A 402 -7.77 -13.93 -10.67
CA LEU A 402 -8.11 -12.57 -10.23
C LEU A 402 -7.70 -11.52 -11.27
N SER A 403 -6.52 -11.68 -11.87
CA SER A 403 -6.04 -10.77 -12.92
C SER A 403 -6.87 -10.87 -14.20
N GLY A 404 -7.20 -12.09 -14.64
CA GLY A 404 -8.10 -12.32 -15.76
C GLY A 404 -9.50 -11.74 -15.51
N PHE A 405 -10.05 -11.96 -14.32
CA PHE A 405 -11.32 -11.35 -13.91
C PHE A 405 -11.26 -9.80 -13.95
N GLY A 406 -10.18 -9.20 -13.44
CA GLY A 406 -9.98 -7.75 -13.52
C GLY A 406 -9.95 -7.23 -14.96
N ILE A 407 -9.30 -7.94 -15.88
CA ILE A 407 -9.23 -7.55 -17.30
C ILE A 407 -10.64 -7.59 -17.91
N VAL A 408 -11.38 -8.67 -17.66
CA VAL A 408 -12.77 -8.80 -18.13
C VAL A 408 -13.65 -7.67 -17.60
N MET A 409 -13.51 -7.29 -16.32
CA MET A 409 -14.25 -6.18 -15.73
C MET A 409 -13.90 -4.82 -16.38
N LEU A 410 -12.63 -4.56 -16.67
CA LEU A 410 -12.22 -3.35 -17.38
C LEU A 410 -12.73 -3.32 -18.83
N THR A 411 -12.68 -4.45 -19.53
CA THR A 411 -13.26 -4.55 -20.88
C THR A 411 -14.77 -4.31 -20.85
N ALA A 412 -15.48 -4.89 -19.87
CA ALA A 412 -16.91 -4.65 -19.68
C ALA A 412 -17.21 -3.16 -19.40
N PHE A 413 -16.38 -2.50 -18.60
CA PHE A 413 -16.47 -1.06 -18.35
C PHE A 413 -16.31 -0.23 -19.64
N ILE A 414 -15.31 -0.54 -20.47
CA ILE A 414 -15.08 0.15 -21.75
C ILE A 414 -16.27 -0.03 -22.68
N VAL A 415 -16.73 -1.27 -22.87
CA VAL A 415 -17.85 -1.59 -23.76
C VAL A 415 -19.13 -0.89 -23.28
N HIS A 416 -19.40 -0.90 -21.98
CA HIS A 416 -20.56 -0.22 -21.41
C HIS A 416 -20.48 1.30 -21.62
N SER A 417 -19.30 1.89 -21.39
CA SER A 417 -19.07 3.32 -21.57
C SER A 417 -19.24 3.75 -23.03
N ALA A 418 -18.73 2.96 -23.98
CA ALA A 418 -18.87 3.21 -25.41
C ALA A 418 -20.34 3.14 -25.86
N ARG A 419 -21.09 2.11 -25.43
CA ARG A 419 -22.52 1.98 -25.73
C ARG A 419 -23.34 3.16 -25.21
N ARG A 420 -23.03 3.64 -24.00
CA ARG A 420 -23.70 4.80 -23.42
C ARG A 420 -23.36 6.10 -24.15
N LYS A 421 -22.14 6.25 -24.66
CA LYS A 421 -21.75 7.41 -25.45
C LYS A 421 -22.54 7.45 -26.77
N ALA A 422 -22.56 6.33 -27.51
CA ALA A 422 -23.34 6.20 -28.74
C ALA A 422 -24.84 6.50 -28.51
N ALA A 423 -25.44 5.93 -27.47
CA ALA A 423 -26.85 6.17 -27.14
C ALA A 423 -27.18 7.62 -26.76
N ARG A 424 -26.19 8.43 -26.33
CA ARG A 424 -26.38 9.86 -26.09
C ARG A 424 -26.27 10.67 -27.37
N GLU A 425 -25.30 10.33 -28.23
CA GLU A 425 -25.13 10.95 -29.54
C GLU A 425 -26.36 10.72 -30.44
N ASP A 426 -26.98 9.54 -30.35
CA ASP A 426 -28.23 9.21 -31.05
C ASP A 426 -29.48 9.94 -30.48
N ALA A 427 -29.40 10.45 -29.25
CA ALA A 427 -30.51 11.11 -28.55
C ALA A 427 -30.47 12.64 -28.62
N GLU A 428 -29.36 13.24 -29.06
CA GLU A 428 -29.29 14.67 -29.34
C GLU A 428 -29.99 14.97 -30.68
N PRO A 429 -31.01 15.84 -30.72
CA PRO A 429 -31.65 16.21 -31.98
C PRO A 429 -30.61 16.88 -32.89
N PRO A 430 -30.67 16.68 -34.23
CA PRO A 430 -29.74 17.30 -35.14
C PRO A 430 -29.76 18.81 -34.93
N SER A 431 -28.58 19.39 -34.68
CA SER A 431 -28.39 20.82 -34.50
C SER A 431 -29.00 21.54 -35.70
N VAL A 432 -30.14 22.20 -35.50
CA VAL A 432 -30.72 23.07 -36.51
C VAL A 432 -29.77 24.26 -36.59
N TRP A 433 -28.89 24.25 -37.59
CA TRP A 433 -28.18 25.44 -38.03
C TRP A 433 -29.23 26.42 -38.55
N VAL A 434 -29.55 27.45 -37.77
CA VAL A 434 -30.28 28.64 -38.21
C VAL A 434 -29.29 29.78 -38.39
#